data_AF-A0AAX3G2U2-F1
#
_entry.id   AF-A0AAX3G2U2-F1
#
_cell.length_a   1.000
_cell.length_b   1.000
_cell.length_c   1.000
_cell.angle_alpha   90.00
_cell.angle_beta   90.00
_cell.angle_gamma   90.00
#
_symmetry.space_group_name_H-M   'P 1'
#
loop_
_entity.id
_entity.type
_entity.pdbx_description
1 polymer ?
#
loop_
_entity_poly.entity_id
_entity_poly.type
_entity_poly.pdbx_seq_one_letter_code
_entity_poly.pdbx_strand_id
1 'polypeptide(L)'
;MSEFNIPLSRVMVLERTLEHGGTVTCKLQRPEASLDAQIYVENDNTTHHIKVRMGPLASSLALPRKLATKCQSLRDFLQDTANGRADSGAQSEEALALMEAQESVDEILLIGQIAYVIPTVNRDRPFGAVVINDQGEVCAAVTGSSKEQLAAAVRAKLQPGHEGLGEYA
;
A
#
# COMPACT_ATOMS: atom_id res chain seq x y z
N MET A 1 5.82 11.46 -30.21
CA MET A 1 5.88 12.24 -28.96
C MET A 1 7.10 11.76 -28.20
N SER A 2 7.92 12.67 -27.69
CA SER A 2 9.11 12.32 -26.91
C SER A 2 8.70 11.84 -25.52
N GLU A 3 9.35 10.78 -25.03
CA GLU A 3 9.05 10.18 -23.73
C GLU A 3 9.63 11.00 -22.57
N PHE A 4 8.95 10.99 -21.43
CA PHE A 4 9.52 11.50 -20.18
C PHE A 4 10.68 10.59 -19.72
N ASN A 5 11.81 11.22 -19.38
CA ASN A 5 12.99 10.55 -18.83
C ASN A 5 13.42 11.20 -17.50
N ILE A 6 14.02 10.39 -16.63
CA ILE A 6 14.62 10.84 -15.38
C ILE A 6 16.13 10.98 -15.60
N PRO A 7 16.70 12.20 -15.50
CA PRO A 7 18.13 12.38 -15.66
C PRO A 7 18.91 11.60 -14.58
N LEU A 8 20.04 11.01 -14.97
CA LEU A 8 20.87 10.17 -14.10
C LEU A 8 21.27 10.86 -12.78
N SER A 9 21.46 12.18 -12.79
CA SER A 9 21.77 12.97 -11.59
C SER A 9 20.69 12.92 -10.51
N ARG A 10 19.44 12.57 -10.88
CA ARG A 10 18.31 12.43 -9.95
C ARG A 10 18.13 10.99 -9.47
N VAL A 11 18.78 10.01 -10.09
CA VAL A 11 18.68 8.60 -9.68
C VAL A 11 19.29 8.37 -8.30
N MET A 12 20.41 9.02 -7.98
CA MET A 12 21.04 8.88 -6.65
C MET A 12 20.16 9.44 -5.52
N VAL A 13 19.33 10.43 -5.83
CA VAL A 13 18.37 11.01 -4.87
C VAL A 13 17.25 10.00 -4.60
N LEU A 14 16.73 9.34 -5.63
CA LEU A 14 15.73 8.28 -5.49
C LEU A 14 16.26 7.10 -4.69
N GLU A 15 17.49 6.69 -4.95
CA GLU A 15 18.16 5.61 -4.22
C GLU A 15 18.25 5.91 -2.71
N ARG A 16 18.68 7.12 -2.35
CA ARG A 16 18.74 7.54 -0.95
C ARG A 16 17.35 7.50 -0.29
N THR A 17 16.32 8.02 -0.95
CA THR A 17 14.95 8.03 -0.42
C THR A 17 14.39 6.61 -0.29
N LEU A 18 14.73 5.69 -1.22
CA LEU A 18 14.36 4.28 -1.08
C LEU A 18 14.97 3.66 0.18
N GLU A 19 16.26 3.87 0.44
CA GLU A 19 16.93 3.24 1.59
C GLU A 19 16.43 3.74 2.94
N HIS A 20 16.20 5.04 3.05
CA HIS A 20 15.89 5.70 4.32
C HIS A 20 14.40 5.98 4.52
N GLY A 21 13.58 5.84 3.48
CA GLY A 21 12.20 6.30 3.48
C GLY A 21 12.09 7.83 3.39
N GLY A 22 10.85 8.32 3.42
CA GLY A 22 10.53 9.75 3.44
C GLY A 22 9.96 10.25 2.11
N THR A 23 9.96 11.57 1.93
CA THR A 23 9.35 12.23 0.78
C THR A 23 10.38 12.93 -0.07
N VAL A 24 10.27 12.80 -1.39
CA VAL A 24 11.15 13.48 -2.34
C VAL A 24 10.39 13.94 -3.58
N THR A 25 10.80 15.08 -4.14
CA THR A 25 10.30 15.53 -5.44
C THR A 25 11.34 15.24 -6.51
N CYS A 26 10.94 14.47 -7.54
CA CYS A 26 11.76 14.14 -8.69
C CYS A 26 11.18 14.77 -9.95
N LYS A 27 12.01 15.47 -10.71
CA LYS A 27 11.58 16.14 -11.93
C LYS A 27 11.85 15.26 -13.14
N LEU A 28 10.78 14.88 -13.85
CA LEU A 28 10.82 14.19 -15.13
C LEU A 28 10.86 15.22 -16.27
N GLN A 29 11.62 14.93 -17.31
CA GLN A 29 11.80 15.84 -18.44
C GLN A 29 11.54 15.13 -19.76
N ARG A 30 10.88 15.85 -20.67
CA ARG A 30 10.88 15.60 -22.12
C ARG A 30 11.27 16.91 -22.82
N PRO A 31 11.68 16.91 -24.09
CA PRO A 31 12.14 18.12 -24.78
C PRO A 31 11.12 19.28 -24.71
N GLU A 32 9.83 18.97 -24.66
CA GLU A 32 8.74 19.94 -24.75
C GLU A 32 8.09 20.27 -23.38
N ALA A 33 8.40 19.54 -22.31
CA ALA A 33 7.78 19.74 -20.99
C ALA A 33 8.57 19.13 -19.83
N SER A 34 8.30 19.60 -18.61
CA SER A 34 8.75 18.94 -17.38
C SER A 34 7.58 18.64 -16.46
N LEU A 35 7.67 17.54 -15.72
CA LEU A 35 6.64 17.06 -14.80
C LEU A 35 7.30 16.78 -13.45
N ASP A 36 6.77 17.36 -12.37
CA ASP A 36 7.24 17.08 -11.02
C ASP A 36 6.48 15.88 -10.44
N ALA A 37 7.22 14.88 -9.98
CA ALA A 37 6.72 13.71 -9.27
C ALA A 37 7.04 13.83 -7.78
N GLN A 38 6.00 13.88 -6.95
CA GLN A 38 6.12 13.73 -5.50
C GLN A 38 6.10 12.24 -5.17
N ILE A 39 7.15 11.77 -4.51
CA ILE A 39 7.37 10.36 -4.20
C ILE A 39 7.44 10.24 -2.68
N TYR A 40 6.61 9.36 -2.13
CA TYR A 40 6.54 9.03 -0.72
C TYR A 40 6.98 7.58 -0.57
N VAL A 41 7.94 7.33 0.30
CA VAL A 41 8.47 6.00 0.57
C VAL A 41 8.28 5.68 2.04
N GLU A 42 7.49 4.64 2.31
CA GLU A 42 7.36 4.01 3.62
C GLU A 42 8.05 2.64 3.56
N ASN A 43 8.88 2.34 4.54
CA ASN A 43 9.68 1.13 4.56
C ASN A 43 9.30 0.26 5.76
N ASP A 44 8.88 -0.98 5.51
CA ASP A 44 8.79 -2.03 6.53
C ASP A 44 10.08 -2.86 6.55
N ASN A 45 10.09 -4.01 7.23
CA ASN A 45 11.29 -4.85 7.35
C ASN A 45 11.68 -5.56 6.04
N THR A 46 10.75 -5.71 5.11
CA THR A 46 10.86 -6.56 3.91
C THR A 46 10.61 -5.80 2.61
N THR A 47 9.79 -4.74 2.65
CA THR A 47 9.27 -4.07 1.46
C THR A 47 9.48 -2.54 1.53
N HIS A 48 9.53 -1.93 0.34
CA HIS A 48 9.43 -0.49 0.11
C HIS A 48 8.04 -0.21 -0.45
N HIS A 49 7.22 0.53 0.29
CA HIS A 49 5.91 1.00 -0.15
C HIS A 49 6.04 2.42 -0.71
N ILE A 50 5.88 2.55 -2.02
CA ILE A 50 6.16 3.80 -2.73
C ILE A 50 4.85 4.35 -3.29
N LYS A 51 4.46 5.56 -2.87
CA LYS A 51 3.31 6.30 -3.40
C LYS A 51 3.83 7.46 -4.24
N VAL A 52 3.24 7.68 -5.41
CA VAL A 52 3.69 8.71 -6.35
C VAL A 52 2.53 9.57 -6.81
N ARG A 53 2.73 10.89 -6.80
CA ARG A 53 1.81 11.88 -7.36
C ARG A 53 2.48 12.74 -8.42
N MET A 54 1.85 12.85 -9.59
CA MET A 54 2.31 13.66 -10.73
C MET A 54 1.14 14.48 -11.29
N GLY A 55 0.97 15.71 -10.80
CA GLY A 55 -0.22 16.50 -11.13
C GLY A 55 -1.50 15.76 -10.71
N PRO A 56 -2.43 15.44 -11.63
CA PRO A 56 -3.64 14.68 -11.32
C PRO A 56 -3.43 13.16 -11.22
N LEU A 57 -2.25 12.65 -11.62
CA LEU A 57 -1.96 11.22 -11.59
C LEU A 57 -1.50 10.81 -10.19
N ALA A 58 -2.12 9.78 -9.62
CA ALA A 58 -1.67 9.10 -8.41
C ALA A 58 -1.48 7.62 -8.73
N SER A 59 -0.33 7.07 -8.33
CA SER A 59 0.01 5.66 -8.56
C SER A 59 0.94 5.17 -7.45
N SER A 60 1.09 3.87 -7.30
CA SER A 60 1.94 3.32 -6.25
C SER A 60 2.59 1.98 -6.64
N LEU A 61 3.66 1.62 -5.93
CA LEU A 61 4.55 0.51 -6.23
C LEU A 61 5.08 -0.10 -4.93
N ALA A 62 5.09 -1.43 -4.83
CA ALA A 62 5.81 -2.16 -3.79
C ALA A 62 7.06 -2.82 -4.36
N LEU A 63 8.21 -2.66 -3.69
CA LEU A 63 9.47 -3.31 -4.08
C LEU A 63 10.11 -4.02 -2.88
N PRO A 64 10.60 -5.27 -3.01
CA PRO A 64 11.37 -5.91 -1.95
C PRO A 64 12.62 -5.09 -1.59
N ARG A 65 12.94 -4.96 -0.29
CA ARG A 65 14.10 -4.16 0.16
C ARG A 65 15.44 -4.68 -0.36
N LYS A 66 15.53 -6.00 -0.53
CA LYS A 66 16.72 -6.69 -1.04
C LYS A 66 16.77 -6.75 -2.57
N LEU A 67 15.80 -6.17 -3.28
CA LEU A 67 15.79 -6.17 -4.73
C LEU A 67 16.96 -5.32 -5.26
N ALA A 68 17.92 -5.98 -5.92
CA ALA A 68 19.11 -5.32 -6.46
C ALA A 68 18.77 -4.27 -7.53
N THR A 69 17.67 -4.46 -8.25
CA THR A 69 17.19 -3.57 -9.32
C THR A 69 16.17 -2.54 -8.84
N LYS A 70 15.95 -2.35 -7.53
CA LYS A 70 14.91 -1.45 -7.00
C LYS A 70 14.93 -0.03 -7.58
N CYS A 71 16.10 0.57 -7.75
CA CYS A 71 16.25 1.90 -8.36
C CYS A 71 15.89 1.92 -9.85
N GLN A 72 16.18 0.83 -10.56
CA GLN A 72 15.76 0.65 -11.96
C GLN A 72 14.24 0.51 -12.04
N SER A 73 13.66 -0.39 -11.23
CA SER A 73 12.22 -0.61 -11.17
C SER A 73 11.43 0.65 -10.83
N LEU A 74 11.90 1.44 -9.85
CA LEU A 74 11.27 2.73 -9.53
C LEU A 74 11.35 3.71 -10.70
N ARG A 75 12.50 3.78 -11.39
CA ARG A 75 12.65 4.69 -12.53
C ARG A 75 11.69 4.32 -13.67
N ASP A 76 11.66 3.04 -14.02
CA ASP A 76 10.82 2.54 -15.11
C ASP A 76 9.34 2.78 -14.78
N PHE A 77 8.93 2.52 -13.53
CA PHE A 77 7.58 2.84 -13.04
C PHE A 77 7.23 4.33 -13.15
N LEU A 78 8.13 5.23 -12.75
CA LEU A 78 7.91 6.68 -12.85
C LEU A 78 7.78 7.12 -14.31
N GLN A 79 8.60 6.58 -15.20
CA GLN A 79 8.55 6.89 -16.63
C GLN A 79 7.28 6.34 -17.26
N ASP A 80 6.87 5.11 -16.95
CA ASP A 80 5.65 4.53 -17.48
C ASP A 80 4.40 5.26 -16.97
N THR A 81 4.38 5.63 -15.69
CA THR A 81 3.30 6.45 -15.12
C THR A 81 3.20 7.81 -15.83
N ALA A 82 4.32 8.50 -16.03
CA ALA A 82 4.35 9.81 -16.70
C ALA A 82 4.00 9.75 -18.21
N ASN A 83 4.28 8.62 -18.86
CA ASN A 83 3.94 8.38 -20.26
C ASN A 83 2.56 7.70 -20.45
N GLY A 84 1.80 7.48 -19.37
CA GLY A 84 0.46 6.88 -19.42
C GLY A 84 0.44 5.38 -19.74
N ARG A 85 1.55 4.67 -19.54
CA ARG A 85 1.73 3.22 -19.79
C ARG A 85 1.59 2.39 -18.51
N ALA A 86 0.60 2.70 -17.68
CA ALA A 86 0.49 2.20 -16.31
C ALA A 86 0.01 0.74 -16.18
N ASP A 87 0.59 -0.22 -16.92
CA ASP A 87 0.12 -1.62 -16.94
C ASP A 87 1.15 -2.66 -16.41
N SER A 88 2.42 -2.31 -16.24
CA SER A 88 3.47 -3.35 -16.07
C SER A 88 3.87 -3.67 -14.61
N GLY A 89 3.18 -3.13 -13.59
CA GLY A 89 3.54 -3.41 -12.19
C GLY A 89 3.05 -2.42 -11.14
N ALA A 90 2.12 -1.53 -11.49
CA ALA A 90 1.44 -0.69 -10.51
C ALA A 90 0.53 -1.58 -9.65
N GLN A 91 0.79 -1.65 -8.34
CA GLN A 91 -0.27 -2.08 -7.44
C GLN A 91 -1.21 -0.91 -7.28
N SER A 92 -2.48 -1.11 -7.63
CA SER A 92 -3.54 -0.12 -7.39
C SER A 92 -3.47 0.36 -5.94
N GLU A 93 -3.80 1.63 -5.70
CA GLU A 93 -3.86 2.20 -4.35
C GLU A 93 -4.69 1.33 -3.39
N GLU A 94 -5.75 0.71 -3.92
CA GLU A 94 -6.59 -0.29 -3.24
C GLU A 94 -5.81 -1.55 -2.83
N ALA A 95 -4.96 -2.09 -3.71
CA ALA A 95 -4.18 -3.30 -3.41
C ALA A 95 -3.14 -3.04 -2.32
N LEU A 96 -2.50 -1.87 -2.33
CA LEU A 96 -1.57 -1.48 -1.26
C LEU A 96 -2.30 -1.27 0.06
N ALA A 97 -3.43 -0.57 0.03
CA ALA A 97 -4.22 -0.35 1.23
C ALA A 97 -4.71 -1.67 1.85
N LEU A 98 -5.04 -2.67 1.02
CA LEU A 98 -5.37 -4.02 1.48
C LEU A 98 -4.17 -4.74 2.10
N MET A 99 -2.98 -4.63 1.52
CA MET A 99 -1.76 -5.22 2.09
C MET A 99 -1.38 -4.56 3.43
N GLU A 100 -1.41 -3.22 3.49
CA GLU A 100 -1.14 -2.49 4.74
C GLU A 100 -2.16 -2.86 5.83
N ALA A 101 -3.44 -3.04 5.46
CA ALA A 101 -4.48 -3.49 6.38
C ALA A 101 -4.30 -4.95 6.82
N GLN A 102 -3.88 -5.85 5.92
CA GLN A 102 -3.54 -7.23 6.25
C GLN A 102 -2.39 -7.29 7.27
N GLU A 103 -1.30 -6.54 7.04
CA GLU A 103 -0.16 -6.49 7.95
C GLU A 103 -0.59 -5.98 9.34
N SER A 104 -1.34 -4.88 9.39
CA SER A 104 -1.84 -4.30 10.65
C SER A 104 -2.74 -5.26 11.45
N VAL A 105 -3.51 -6.11 10.76
CA VAL A 105 -4.36 -7.12 11.40
C VAL A 105 -3.52 -8.30 11.88
N ASP A 106 -2.53 -8.75 11.11
CA ASP A 106 -1.65 -9.88 11.46
C ASP A 106 -0.88 -9.61 12.77
N GLU A 107 -0.39 -8.38 12.96
CA GLU A 107 0.36 -7.96 14.15
C GLU A 107 -0.41 -8.13 15.48
N ILE A 108 -1.75 -8.19 15.44
CA ILE A 108 -2.60 -8.27 16.64
C ILE A 108 -3.23 -9.64 16.86
N LEU A 109 -2.98 -10.62 15.98
CA LEU A 109 -3.53 -11.96 16.11
C LEU A 109 -2.84 -12.76 17.21
N LEU A 110 -3.61 -13.65 17.85
CA LEU A 110 -3.08 -14.62 18.80
C LEU A 110 -2.56 -15.86 18.06
N ILE A 111 -1.69 -16.63 18.73
CA ILE A 111 -1.16 -17.90 18.20
C ILE A 111 -2.32 -18.82 17.81
N GLY A 112 -2.30 -19.35 16.58
CA GLY A 112 -3.33 -20.23 16.04
C GLY A 112 -4.48 -19.50 15.33
N GLN A 113 -4.48 -18.17 15.31
CA GLN A 113 -5.44 -17.40 14.52
C GLN A 113 -4.89 -17.04 13.15
N ILE A 114 -5.76 -16.99 12.15
CA ILE A 114 -5.44 -16.56 10.79
C ILE A 114 -6.47 -15.50 10.39
N ALA A 115 -6.01 -14.39 9.83
CA ALA A 115 -6.89 -13.35 9.30
C ALA A 115 -6.79 -13.23 7.78
N TYR A 116 -7.92 -12.95 7.15
CA TYR A 116 -8.03 -12.59 5.74
C TYR A 116 -8.65 -11.20 5.62
N VAL A 117 -7.90 -10.27 5.03
CA VAL A 117 -8.38 -8.94 4.69
C VAL A 117 -8.82 -8.90 3.23
N ILE A 118 -10.03 -8.40 3.00
CA ILE A 118 -10.68 -8.33 1.69
C ILE A 118 -11.22 -6.93 1.42
N PRO A 119 -11.31 -6.51 0.14
CA PRO A 119 -12.06 -5.31 -0.21
C PRO A 119 -13.55 -5.54 0.02
N THR A 120 -14.27 -4.48 0.37
CA THR A 120 -15.73 -4.50 0.46
C THR A 120 -16.37 -3.63 -0.62
N VAL A 121 -17.65 -3.89 -0.89
CA VAL A 121 -18.46 -3.05 -1.79
C VAL A 121 -18.85 -1.70 -1.16
N ASN A 122 -18.64 -1.53 0.14
CA ASN A 122 -19.00 -0.31 0.86
C ASN A 122 -17.83 0.69 0.86
N ARG A 123 -18.01 1.80 0.15
CA ARG A 123 -16.97 2.84 0.04
C ARG A 123 -16.62 3.54 1.34
N ASP A 124 -17.55 3.62 2.30
CA ASP A 124 -17.28 4.19 3.63
C ASP A 124 -16.46 3.25 4.52
N ARG A 125 -16.47 1.94 4.20
CA ARG A 125 -15.75 0.88 4.93
C ARG A 125 -15.11 -0.10 3.95
N PRO A 126 -14.10 0.33 3.19
CA PRO A 126 -13.58 -0.43 2.06
C PRO A 126 -12.80 -1.68 2.47
N PHE A 127 -12.45 -1.83 3.76
CA PHE A 127 -11.72 -3.00 4.26
C PHE A 127 -12.62 -3.90 5.09
N GLY A 128 -12.60 -5.19 4.81
CA GLY A 128 -13.19 -6.25 5.61
C GLY A 128 -12.11 -7.18 6.14
N ALA A 129 -12.26 -7.69 7.37
CA ALA A 129 -11.39 -8.68 7.96
C ALA A 129 -12.20 -9.84 8.53
N VAL A 130 -11.79 -11.07 8.22
CA VAL A 130 -12.32 -12.30 8.80
C VAL A 130 -11.18 -13.03 9.50
N VAL A 131 -11.36 -13.33 10.78
CA VAL A 131 -10.40 -14.07 11.61
C VAL A 131 -10.96 -15.44 11.93
N ILE A 132 -10.16 -16.48 11.72
CA ILE A 132 -10.48 -17.86 12.06
C ILE A 132 -9.48 -18.44 13.07
N ASN A 133 -9.91 -19.42 13.87
CA ASN A 133 -9.02 -20.21 14.73
C ASN A 133 -8.43 -21.43 13.98
N ASP A 134 -7.59 -22.21 14.66
CA ASP A 134 -6.96 -23.43 14.13
C ASP A 134 -7.96 -24.55 13.77
N GLN A 135 -9.19 -24.45 14.29
CA GLN A 135 -10.29 -25.35 13.98
C GLN A 135 -11.11 -24.87 12.76
N GLY A 136 -10.79 -23.69 12.21
CA GLY A 136 -11.49 -23.09 11.07
C GLY A 136 -12.77 -22.34 11.43
N GLU A 137 -13.04 -22.11 12.72
CA GLU A 137 -14.21 -21.38 13.18
C GLU A 137 -13.96 -19.87 13.11
N VAL A 138 -14.98 -19.11 12.70
CA VAL A 138 -14.89 -17.65 12.61
C VAL A 138 -14.94 -17.04 14.01
N CYS A 139 -13.84 -16.43 14.43
CA CYS A 139 -13.71 -15.73 15.70
C CYS A 139 -14.11 -14.26 15.61
N ALA A 140 -13.90 -13.63 14.44
CA ALA A 140 -14.28 -12.24 14.21
C ALA A 140 -14.55 -11.99 12.74
N ALA A 141 -15.55 -11.14 12.46
CA ALA A 141 -15.80 -10.57 11.14
C ALA A 141 -16.13 -9.08 11.33
N VAL A 142 -15.33 -8.20 10.74
CA VAL A 142 -15.47 -6.74 10.91
C VAL A 142 -15.18 -6.00 9.61
N THR A 143 -15.64 -4.76 9.53
CA THR A 143 -15.32 -3.82 8.45
C THR A 143 -14.81 -2.50 9.01
N GLY A 144 -13.89 -1.85 8.30
CA GLY A 144 -13.22 -0.63 8.73
C GLY A 144 -13.00 0.36 7.60
N SER A 145 -12.91 1.64 7.97
CA SER A 145 -12.64 2.73 7.02
C SER A 145 -11.13 2.91 6.74
N SER A 146 -10.26 2.34 7.57
CA SER A 146 -8.79 2.43 7.48
C SER A 146 -8.13 1.23 8.16
N LYS A 147 -6.83 0.99 7.92
CA LYS A 147 -6.07 -0.13 8.52
C LYS A 147 -6.10 -0.11 10.04
N GLU A 148 -5.96 1.06 10.65
CA GLU A 148 -5.96 1.27 12.10
C GLU A 148 -7.34 0.97 12.69
N GLN A 149 -8.39 1.41 11.99
CA GLN A 149 -9.77 1.18 12.41
C GLN A 149 -10.16 -0.29 12.31
N LEU A 150 -9.70 -0.97 11.24
CA LEU A 150 -9.93 -2.39 11.03
C LEU A 150 -9.23 -3.22 12.10
N ALA A 151 -7.94 -2.96 12.36
CA ALA A 151 -7.18 -3.64 13.40
C ALA A 151 -7.80 -3.39 14.80
N ALA A 152 -8.19 -2.16 15.12
CA ALA A 152 -8.88 -1.87 16.37
C ALA A 152 -10.20 -2.64 16.52
N ALA A 153 -10.99 -2.75 15.45
CA ALA A 153 -12.24 -3.50 15.44
C ALA A 153 -12.02 -5.01 15.61
N VAL A 154 -11.01 -5.58 14.94
CA VAL A 154 -10.61 -6.98 15.12
C VAL A 154 -10.20 -7.21 16.58
N ARG A 155 -9.33 -6.36 17.13
CA ARG A 155 -8.87 -6.47 18.53
C ARG A 155 -10.00 -6.38 19.54
N ALA A 156 -11.00 -5.54 19.29
CA ALA A 156 -12.17 -5.42 20.15
C ALA A 156 -13.03 -6.69 20.12
N LYS A 157 -13.20 -7.31 18.94
CA LYS A 157 -13.96 -8.56 18.78
C LYS A 157 -13.25 -9.79 19.33
N LEU A 158 -11.93 -9.82 19.31
CA LEU A 158 -11.12 -10.93 19.82
C LEU A 158 -10.88 -10.90 21.34
N GLN A 159 -11.15 -9.76 22.01
CA GLN A 159 -11.07 -9.70 23.47
C GLN A 159 -12.22 -10.50 24.11
N PRO A 160 -11.97 -11.34 25.13
CA PRO A 160 -13.03 -12.04 25.84
C PRO A 160 -13.86 -11.03 26.64
N GLY A 161 -15.00 -10.62 26.07
CA GLY A 161 -15.98 -9.77 26.74
C GLY A 161 -16.65 -8.71 25.87
N HIS A 162 -17.39 -9.11 24.83
CA HIS A 162 -18.63 -8.42 24.44
C HIS A 162 -19.52 -9.35 23.58
N GLU A 163 -20.02 -10.42 24.20
CA GLU A 163 -21.34 -10.92 23.80
C GLU A 163 -22.38 -9.86 24.19
N GLY A 164 -23.13 -9.38 23.20
CA GLY A 164 -24.36 -8.64 23.41
C GLY A 164 -24.38 -7.24 22.78
N LEU A 165 -24.92 -7.14 21.55
CA LEU A 165 -26.07 -6.29 21.22
C LEU A 165 -26.27 -6.18 19.70
N GLY A 166 -27.37 -6.77 19.23
CA GLY A 166 -28.19 -6.15 18.19
C GLY A 166 -28.12 -6.73 16.78
N GLU A 167 -28.92 -7.75 16.51
CA GLU A 167 -29.68 -7.81 15.25
C GLU A 167 -31.15 -8.04 15.62
N TYR A 168 -31.91 -6.95 15.70
CA TYR A 168 -33.37 -6.95 15.57
C TYR A 168 -33.66 -6.72 14.08
N ALA A 169 -34.18 -7.75 13.42
CA ALA A 169 -35.22 -7.66 12.40
C ALA A 169 -35.80 -9.07 12.18
#